data_AF-A0A4V1TTF2-F1
#
_entry.id   AF-A0A4V1TTF2-F1
#
_cell.length_a   1.000
_cell.length_b   1.000
_cell.length_c   1.000
_cell.angle_alpha   90.00
_cell.angle_beta   90.00
_cell.angle_gamma   90.00
#
_symmetry.space_group_name_H-M   'P 1'
#
loop_
_entity.id
_entity.type
_entity.pdbx_description
1 polymer ?
#
loop_
_entity_poly.entity_id
_entity_poly.type
_entity_poly.pdbx_seq_one_letter_code
_entity_poly.pdbx_strand_id
1 'polypeptide(L)'
;MRQARDRPETGAARPPAQKEVILRMTHSNAPSLAAAQRAPSSPRFALRPAALASLLAVAGGLLAAAQAHAQPAPSQAAARSYQIAPGALGPALSAFAGQAGVTVSFTPQQTRELRTPGLQGAFSVEQGFTQLLAGTGLRAVARDGGGYTLQPTAGPATTSAAGAQSLQEVTVTADAPLQPDDVSPAYAGGQLARGARLGMLGQTDVMEAPFHITSYTSRSLEDRQVTTLGEALSVDPSVRSAAPSGDVADAFFVRGFAMGDNNIGEIAFDGLYGVAPNYRLLTDYAERVEVLKGPAALVYGMSPNSGIGGGINVVPKRATQDLTRVRADYGTRTQAG
;
A
#
# COMPACT_ATOMS: atom_id res chain seq x y z
N MET A 1 40.43 46.89 82.48
CA MET A 1 39.03 47.31 82.67
C MET A 1 38.54 47.90 81.35
N ARG A 2 37.47 47.33 80.75
CA ARG A 2 36.75 47.70 79.49
C ARG A 2 37.48 47.40 78.16
N GLN A 3 37.22 46.33 77.40
CA GLN A 3 36.06 45.84 76.60
C GLN A 3 35.75 46.57 75.27
N ALA A 4 36.13 45.92 74.16
CA ALA A 4 35.39 45.52 72.95
C ALA A 4 34.41 46.46 72.18
N ARG A 5 34.64 46.55 70.85
CA ARG A 5 33.75 46.56 69.64
C ARG A 5 34.46 47.35 68.51
N ASP A 6 34.35 47.11 67.20
CA ASP A 6 33.46 46.34 66.32
C ASP A 6 34.18 46.09 64.97
N ARG A 7 33.70 45.12 64.16
CA ARG A 7 34.21 44.68 62.82
C ARG A 7 33.80 45.64 61.65
N PRO A 8 33.85 45.23 60.35
CA PRO A 8 34.96 44.93 59.41
C PRO A 8 34.83 45.75 58.09
N GLU A 9 35.74 45.65 57.10
CA GLU A 9 35.40 45.72 55.66
C GLU A 9 36.47 45.07 54.76
N THR A 10 35.99 44.48 53.66
CA THR A 10 36.65 43.52 52.78
C THR A 10 36.94 44.20 51.44
N GLY A 11 38.20 44.29 51.02
CA GLY A 11 38.61 44.88 49.74
C GLY A 11 38.89 43.82 48.67
N ALA A 12 38.22 43.96 47.53
CA ALA A 12 38.09 42.98 46.44
C ALA A 12 39.34 42.79 45.56
N ALA A 13 39.33 41.64 44.87
CA ALA A 13 40.32 41.11 43.94
C ALA A 13 40.39 41.84 42.58
N ARG A 14 41.57 41.76 41.94
CA ARG A 14 41.86 42.28 40.58
C ARG A 14 42.35 41.13 39.68
N PRO A 15 41.66 40.77 38.59
CA PRO A 15 42.18 39.82 37.60
C PRO A 15 42.98 40.51 36.47
N PRO A 16 43.91 39.80 35.79
CA PRO A 16 44.80 40.37 34.78
C PRO A 16 44.29 40.31 33.33
N ALA A 17 44.61 41.40 32.61
CA ALA A 17 44.92 41.61 31.19
C ALA A 17 44.32 40.71 30.09
N GLN A 18 43.50 41.35 29.24
CA GLN A 18 43.03 40.86 27.94
C GLN A 18 44.09 41.00 26.85
N LYS A 19 44.13 40.04 25.91
CA LYS A 19 44.83 40.15 24.62
C LYS A 19 43.81 40.43 23.51
N GLU A 20 43.99 41.57 22.86
CA GLU A 20 43.26 42.04 21.69
C GLU A 20 43.69 41.27 20.43
N VAL A 21 42.73 40.81 19.63
CA VAL A 21 42.97 40.31 18.27
C VAL A 21 42.05 41.09 17.32
N ILE A 22 42.66 41.84 16.43
CA ILE A 22 42.02 42.76 15.48
C ILE A 22 41.48 41.95 14.28
N LEU A 23 40.16 41.92 14.12
CA LEU A 23 39.46 41.37 12.93
C LEU A 23 39.29 42.47 11.87
N ARG A 24 39.84 42.27 10.67
CA ARG A 24 39.52 43.10 9.50
C ARG A 24 38.32 42.50 8.74
N MET A 25 37.20 43.20 8.79
CA MET A 25 36.04 43.01 7.90
C MET A 25 36.32 43.62 6.52
N THR A 26 35.99 42.88 5.46
CA THR A 26 35.80 43.46 4.12
C THR A 26 34.42 43.07 3.60
N HIS A 27 33.55 44.09 3.47
CA HIS A 27 32.32 44.05 2.70
C HIS A 27 32.64 44.17 1.19
N SER A 28 31.95 43.43 0.33
CA SER A 28 31.63 43.86 -1.05
C SER A 28 30.61 42.88 -1.65
N ASN A 29 29.32 43.21 -1.68
CA ASN A 29 28.60 44.01 -2.68
C ASN A 29 27.99 43.13 -3.80
N ALA A 30 26.65 43.13 -3.86
CA ALA A 30 25.84 42.57 -4.93
C ALA A 30 25.61 43.62 -6.05
N PRO A 31 25.24 43.17 -7.26
CA PRO A 31 24.05 43.71 -7.93
C PRO A 31 23.21 42.59 -8.60
N SER A 32 21.92 42.50 -8.31
CA SER A 32 20.77 43.10 -9.02
C SER A 32 20.34 42.40 -10.34
N LEU A 33 19.19 41.72 -10.24
CA LEU A 33 18.03 41.72 -11.15
C LEU A 33 18.25 41.77 -12.67
N ALA A 34 17.85 40.67 -13.34
CA ALA A 34 17.21 40.75 -14.65
C ALA A 34 16.15 39.62 -14.76
N ALA A 35 14.89 40.01 -14.64
CA ALA A 35 13.73 39.15 -14.84
C ALA A 35 13.49 38.93 -16.34
N ALA A 36 13.47 37.67 -16.76
CA ALA A 36 13.02 37.25 -18.08
C ALA A 36 11.48 37.23 -18.11
N GLN A 37 10.87 38.10 -18.92
CA GLN A 37 9.45 38.01 -19.26
C GLN A 37 9.30 37.22 -20.56
N ARG A 38 8.73 36.01 -20.49
CA ARG A 38 8.17 35.27 -21.64
C ARG A 38 6.72 34.91 -21.34
N ALA A 39 5.91 35.05 -22.38
CA ALA A 39 4.46 35.07 -22.43
C ALA A 39 3.74 33.81 -21.92
N PRO A 40 2.44 33.92 -21.58
CA PRO A 40 1.52 32.81 -21.70
C PRO A 40 0.58 32.98 -22.91
N SER A 41 0.77 32.15 -23.94
CA SER A 41 -0.25 31.88 -24.97
C SER A 41 -1.23 30.83 -24.44
N SER A 42 -2.50 31.20 -24.34
CA SER A 42 -3.60 30.30 -23.97
C SER A 42 -4.08 29.49 -25.18
N PRO A 43 -4.36 28.18 -25.05
CA PRO A 43 -5.14 27.45 -26.05
C PRO A 43 -6.63 27.55 -25.69
N ARG A 44 -7.42 28.19 -26.56
CA ARG A 44 -8.88 28.15 -26.51
C ARG A 44 -9.37 27.05 -27.45
N PHE A 45 -9.79 25.92 -26.87
CA PHE A 45 -10.57 24.92 -27.58
C PHE A 45 -11.99 25.45 -27.80
N ALA A 46 -12.35 25.63 -29.07
CA ALA A 46 -13.72 25.79 -29.51
C ALA A 46 -14.37 24.42 -29.64
N LEU A 47 -15.65 24.28 -29.26
CA LEU A 47 -16.62 23.38 -29.89
C LEU A 47 -18.05 23.81 -29.50
N ARG A 48 -18.94 23.65 -30.46
CA ARG A 48 -20.23 24.33 -30.65
C ARG A 48 -21.40 23.66 -29.90
N PRO A 49 -22.53 24.37 -29.71
CA PRO A 49 -23.76 23.85 -29.10
C PRO A 49 -24.71 23.24 -30.14
N ALA A 50 -25.45 22.19 -29.78
CA ALA A 50 -26.68 21.73 -30.44
C ALA A 50 -27.45 20.88 -29.42
N ALA A 51 -28.56 21.39 -28.87
CA ALA A 51 -29.92 21.37 -29.43
C ALA A 51 -30.74 20.27 -28.74
N LEU A 52 -31.56 20.71 -27.80
CA LEU A 52 -32.48 19.94 -26.97
C LEU A 52 -33.87 19.96 -27.63
N ALA A 53 -34.32 18.82 -28.13
CA ALA A 53 -35.69 18.51 -28.56
C ALA A 53 -35.75 16.97 -28.59
N SER A 54 -36.75 16.24 -28.12
CA SER A 54 -38.15 16.54 -27.89
C SER A 54 -38.72 15.42 -26.98
N LEU A 55 -39.59 15.77 -26.03
CA LEU A 55 -40.61 14.86 -25.51
C LEU A 55 -41.60 14.54 -26.65
N LEU A 56 -41.97 13.26 -26.85
CA LEU A 56 -43.35 12.79 -27.09
C LEU A 56 -43.37 11.27 -27.41
N ALA A 57 -44.50 10.65 -27.11
CA ALA A 57 -44.97 9.30 -27.51
C ALA A 57 -44.69 8.13 -26.56
N VAL A 58 -45.53 8.07 -25.51
CA VAL A 58 -46.06 6.83 -24.93
C VAL A 58 -47.08 6.21 -25.92
N ALA A 59 -47.16 4.87 -25.90
CA ALA A 59 -48.15 3.98 -26.50
C ALA A 59 -47.80 3.37 -27.87
N GLY A 60 -47.51 2.07 -27.87
CA GLY A 60 -47.50 1.26 -29.08
C GLY A 60 -46.89 -0.13 -28.92
N GLY A 61 -47.74 -1.15 -28.73
CA GLY A 61 -47.55 -2.44 -29.42
C GLY A 61 -46.81 -3.55 -28.66
N LEU A 62 -47.62 -4.41 -28.05
CA LEU A 62 -47.33 -5.84 -27.91
C LEU A 62 -47.00 -6.51 -29.27
N LEU A 63 -46.26 -7.62 -29.21
CA LEU A 63 -45.86 -8.60 -30.26
C LEU A 63 -44.62 -8.27 -31.11
N ALA A 64 -43.48 -8.89 -30.75
CA ALA A 64 -42.52 -9.42 -31.71
C ALA A 64 -41.64 -10.55 -31.11
N ALA A 65 -42.03 -11.78 -31.46
CA ALA A 65 -41.28 -13.02 -31.63
C ALA A 65 -40.00 -13.30 -30.80
N ALA A 66 -40.11 -14.31 -29.95
CA ALA A 66 -39.00 -15.12 -29.45
C ALA A 66 -38.28 -15.83 -30.61
N GLN A 67 -36.96 -15.64 -30.72
CA GLN A 67 -36.11 -16.45 -31.60
C GLN A 67 -35.79 -17.79 -30.93
N ALA A 68 -36.56 -18.81 -31.30
CA ALA A 68 -36.25 -20.19 -31.00
C ALA A 68 -34.99 -20.60 -31.77
N HIS A 69 -33.89 -20.84 -31.03
CA HIS A 69 -32.71 -21.49 -31.57
C HIS A 69 -33.01 -22.99 -31.70
N ALA A 70 -32.99 -23.49 -32.94
CA ALA A 70 -33.05 -24.92 -33.23
C ALA A 70 -31.74 -25.59 -32.78
N GLN A 71 -31.84 -26.51 -31.83
CA GLN A 71 -30.72 -27.34 -31.37
C GLN A 71 -30.56 -28.53 -32.33
N PRO A 72 -29.35 -28.82 -32.85
CA PRO A 72 -29.13 -29.99 -33.67
C PRO A 72 -29.34 -31.28 -32.86
N ALA A 73 -30.17 -32.18 -33.37
CA ALA A 73 -30.36 -33.51 -32.81
C ALA A 73 -29.06 -34.33 -32.92
N PRO A 74 -28.71 -35.13 -31.91
CA PRO A 74 -27.56 -36.04 -32.01
C PRO A 74 -27.83 -37.06 -33.10
N SER A 75 -26.96 -37.12 -34.10
CA SER A 75 -26.90 -38.18 -35.09
C SER A 75 -26.70 -39.52 -34.38
N GLN A 76 -27.71 -40.40 -34.43
CA GLN A 76 -27.61 -41.74 -33.86
C GLN A 76 -26.54 -42.55 -34.64
N ALA A 77 -25.41 -42.80 -34.00
CA ALA A 77 -24.37 -43.66 -34.54
C ALA A 77 -24.94 -45.07 -34.78
N ALA A 78 -24.72 -45.62 -35.97
CA ALA A 78 -25.25 -46.91 -36.39
C ALA A 78 -24.86 -48.03 -35.39
N ALA A 79 -25.87 -48.72 -34.85
CA ALA A 79 -25.66 -49.85 -33.95
C ALA A 79 -25.13 -51.06 -34.73
N ARG A 80 -24.06 -51.69 -34.22
CA ARG A 80 -23.49 -52.94 -34.76
C ARG A 80 -23.50 -53.99 -33.67
N SER A 81 -23.61 -55.27 -34.04
CA SER A 81 -23.58 -56.37 -33.09
C SER A 81 -22.14 -56.68 -32.66
N TYR A 82 -21.89 -56.63 -31.37
CA TYR A 82 -20.60 -56.96 -30.77
C TYR A 82 -20.76 -58.10 -29.77
N GLN A 83 -19.74 -58.96 -29.70
CA GLN A 83 -19.68 -60.06 -28.74
C GLN A 83 -18.29 -60.13 -28.11
N ILE A 84 -18.23 -59.81 -26.82
CA ILE A 84 -17.01 -59.77 -26.01
C ILE A 84 -17.28 -60.48 -24.70
N ALA A 85 -16.45 -61.48 -24.41
CA ALA A 85 -16.56 -62.27 -23.19
C ALA A 85 -16.23 -61.42 -21.94
N PRO A 86 -16.89 -61.69 -20.80
CA PRO A 86 -16.50 -61.11 -19.52
C PRO A 86 -15.07 -61.53 -19.16
N GLY A 87 -14.27 -60.61 -18.64
CA GLY A 87 -12.86 -60.89 -18.37
C GLY A 87 -12.07 -59.67 -17.93
N ALA A 88 -10.74 -59.74 -18.10
CA ALA A 88 -9.84 -58.63 -17.83
C ALA A 88 -10.14 -57.45 -18.76
N LEU A 89 -10.19 -56.23 -18.19
CA LEU A 89 -10.64 -55.04 -18.91
C LEU A 89 -9.74 -54.68 -20.10
N GLY A 90 -8.41 -54.73 -19.94
CA GLY A 90 -7.47 -54.37 -21.00
C GLY A 90 -7.67 -55.16 -22.30
N PRO A 91 -7.60 -56.50 -22.28
CA PRO A 91 -7.84 -57.33 -23.46
C PRO A 91 -9.24 -57.13 -24.09
N ALA A 92 -10.27 -56.93 -23.26
CA ALA A 92 -11.63 -56.72 -23.74
C ALA A 92 -11.80 -55.38 -24.48
N LEU A 93 -11.15 -54.30 -24.01
CA LEU A 93 -11.15 -53.00 -24.69
C LEU A 93 -10.40 -53.06 -26.02
N SER A 94 -9.26 -53.75 -26.07
CA SER A 94 -8.52 -53.96 -27.32
C SER A 94 -9.33 -54.81 -28.33
N ALA A 95 -10.03 -55.85 -27.87
CA ALA A 95 -10.89 -56.67 -28.72
C ALA A 95 -12.09 -55.87 -29.27
N PHE A 96 -12.71 -55.03 -28.44
CA PHE A 96 -13.80 -54.14 -28.85
C PHE A 96 -13.34 -53.12 -29.88
N ALA A 97 -12.22 -52.44 -29.61
CA ALA A 97 -11.63 -51.46 -30.50
C ALA A 97 -11.35 -52.07 -31.89
N GLY A 98 -10.80 -53.30 -31.91
CA GLY A 98 -10.58 -54.06 -33.15
C GLY A 98 -11.86 -54.38 -33.92
N GLN A 99 -12.94 -54.81 -33.25
CA GLN A 99 -14.24 -55.10 -33.91
C GLN A 99 -14.96 -53.83 -34.38
N ALA A 100 -14.84 -52.74 -33.63
CA ALA A 100 -15.47 -51.45 -33.92
C ALA A 100 -14.70 -50.61 -34.96
N GLY A 101 -13.44 -50.97 -35.25
CA GLY A 101 -12.58 -50.24 -36.18
C GLY A 101 -12.06 -48.90 -35.63
N VAL A 102 -11.97 -48.79 -34.30
CA VAL A 102 -11.49 -47.59 -33.60
C VAL A 102 -10.21 -47.90 -32.83
N THR A 103 -9.41 -46.89 -32.53
CA THR A 103 -8.20 -47.09 -31.70
C THR A 103 -8.46 -46.61 -30.29
N VAL A 104 -8.09 -47.41 -29.29
CA VAL A 104 -8.15 -46.99 -27.87
C VAL A 104 -6.75 -46.96 -27.27
N SER A 105 -6.39 -45.83 -26.66
CA SER A 105 -5.11 -45.62 -25.99
C SER A 105 -5.31 -45.59 -24.47
N PHE A 106 -4.58 -46.44 -23.76
CA PHE A 106 -4.56 -46.52 -22.30
C PHE A 106 -3.24 -47.10 -21.81
N THR A 107 -2.93 -46.91 -20.53
CA THR A 107 -1.74 -47.52 -19.93
C THR A 107 -2.11 -48.83 -19.20
N PRO A 108 -1.24 -49.85 -19.18
CA PRO A 108 -1.52 -51.12 -18.49
C PRO A 108 -1.81 -50.95 -17.00
N GLN A 109 -1.29 -49.89 -16.37
CA GLN A 109 -1.60 -49.56 -14.97
C GLN A 109 -3.07 -49.17 -14.77
N GLN A 110 -3.72 -48.51 -15.75
CA GLN A 110 -5.11 -48.05 -15.63
C GLN A 110 -6.11 -49.20 -15.67
N THR A 111 -5.79 -50.30 -16.33
CA THR A 111 -6.67 -51.46 -16.49
C THR A 111 -6.26 -52.66 -15.63
N ARG A 112 -5.23 -52.50 -14.78
CA ARG A 112 -4.70 -53.57 -13.92
C ARG A 112 -5.74 -53.92 -12.87
N GLU A 113 -6.01 -55.21 -12.70
CA GLU A 113 -7.01 -55.76 -11.75
C GLU A 113 -8.49 -55.40 -12.03
N LEU A 114 -8.78 -54.57 -13.05
CA LEU A 114 -10.14 -54.24 -13.44
C LEU A 114 -10.74 -55.32 -14.37
N ARG A 115 -12.02 -55.62 -14.14
CA ARG A 115 -12.79 -56.58 -14.93
C ARG A 115 -13.97 -55.90 -15.59
N THR A 116 -14.39 -56.44 -16.73
CA THR A 116 -15.58 -56.01 -17.45
C THR A 116 -16.64 -57.10 -17.45
N PRO A 117 -17.94 -56.76 -17.38
CA PRO A 117 -19.03 -57.72 -17.57
C PRO A 117 -19.11 -58.27 -19.01
N GLY A 118 -18.29 -57.76 -19.93
CA GLY A 118 -18.37 -58.09 -21.35
C GLY A 118 -19.49 -57.31 -22.06
N LEU A 119 -19.64 -57.56 -23.35
CA LEU A 119 -20.62 -56.86 -24.20
C LEU A 119 -21.24 -57.85 -25.17
N GLN A 120 -22.57 -57.96 -25.18
CA GLN A 120 -23.30 -58.84 -26.11
C GLN A 120 -24.57 -58.14 -26.59
N GLY A 121 -24.70 -57.92 -27.90
CA GLY A 121 -25.87 -57.27 -28.49
C GLY A 121 -25.50 -56.18 -29.48
N ALA A 122 -26.50 -55.41 -29.94
CA ALA A 122 -26.31 -54.29 -30.84
C ALA A 122 -26.04 -53.00 -30.06
N PHE A 123 -24.85 -52.41 -30.24
CA PHE A 123 -24.43 -51.19 -29.57
C PHE A 123 -23.77 -50.21 -30.55
N SER A 124 -23.84 -48.91 -30.26
CA SER A 124 -22.92 -47.96 -30.88
C SER A 124 -21.53 -48.06 -30.24
N VAL A 125 -20.51 -47.48 -30.87
CA VAL A 125 -19.12 -47.52 -30.35
C VAL A 125 -19.04 -46.88 -28.95
N GLU A 126 -19.66 -45.72 -28.77
CA GLU A 126 -19.69 -45.00 -27.49
C GLU A 126 -20.48 -45.75 -26.41
N GLN A 127 -21.62 -46.35 -26.78
CA GLN A 127 -22.41 -47.19 -25.87
C GLN A 127 -21.64 -48.44 -25.46
N GLY A 128 -20.93 -49.08 -26.39
CA GLY A 128 -20.12 -50.26 -26.11
C GLY A 128 -18.97 -49.96 -25.15
N PHE A 129 -18.26 -48.83 -25.32
CA PHE A 129 -17.25 -48.40 -24.34
C PHE A 129 -17.87 -48.08 -22.98
N THR A 130 -19.02 -47.42 -22.94
CA THR A 130 -19.73 -47.11 -21.69
C THR A 130 -20.09 -48.38 -20.92
N GLN A 131 -20.61 -49.40 -21.62
CA GLN A 131 -20.99 -50.67 -21.01
C GLN A 131 -19.78 -51.50 -20.56
N LEU A 132 -18.71 -51.53 -21.37
CA LEU A 132 -17.48 -52.25 -21.01
C LEU A 132 -16.76 -51.63 -19.81
N LEU A 133 -16.84 -50.30 -19.66
CA LEU A 133 -16.22 -49.54 -18.57
C LEU A 133 -17.14 -49.36 -17.35
N ALA A 134 -18.36 -49.89 -17.39
CA ALA A 134 -19.31 -49.78 -16.29
C ALA A 134 -18.72 -50.35 -14.99
N GLY A 135 -18.75 -49.57 -13.91
CA GLY A 135 -18.21 -49.96 -12.60
C GLY A 135 -16.69 -49.90 -12.46
N THR A 136 -15.95 -49.52 -13.51
CA THR A 136 -14.48 -49.45 -13.48
C THR A 136 -13.94 -48.07 -13.09
N GLY A 137 -14.81 -47.06 -12.97
CA GLY A 137 -14.41 -45.68 -12.68
C GLY A 137 -13.67 -44.99 -13.85
N LEU A 138 -13.74 -45.56 -15.05
CA LEU A 138 -13.11 -45.04 -16.27
C LEU A 138 -14.18 -44.67 -17.30
N ARG A 139 -13.89 -43.68 -18.14
CA ARG A 139 -14.68 -43.36 -19.35
C ARG A 139 -13.77 -43.26 -20.56
N ALA A 140 -14.27 -43.66 -21.72
CA ALA A 140 -13.61 -43.43 -22.99
C ALA A 140 -14.01 -42.06 -23.53
N VAL A 141 -13.03 -41.19 -23.76
CA VAL A 141 -13.23 -39.88 -24.38
C VAL A 141 -12.75 -39.95 -25.82
N ALA A 142 -13.62 -39.60 -26.77
CA ALA A 142 -13.27 -39.54 -28.19
C ALA A 142 -12.21 -38.44 -28.44
N ARG A 143 -11.29 -38.74 -29.34
CA ARG A 143 -10.26 -37.84 -29.88
C ARG A 143 -10.49 -37.70 -31.38
N ASP A 144 -9.97 -36.62 -31.94
CA ASP A 144 -10.04 -36.36 -33.38
C ASP A 144 -9.45 -37.55 -34.16
N GLY A 145 -10.11 -37.94 -35.26
CA GLY A 145 -9.65 -39.04 -36.11
C GLY A 145 -10.06 -40.46 -35.67
N GLY A 146 -11.07 -40.62 -34.80
CA GLY A 146 -11.61 -41.95 -34.44
C GLY A 146 -10.81 -42.70 -33.38
N GLY A 147 -9.94 -41.98 -32.64
CA GLY A 147 -9.24 -42.48 -31.47
C GLY A 147 -10.05 -42.26 -30.18
N TYR A 148 -9.82 -43.09 -29.18
CA TYR A 148 -10.39 -42.97 -27.84
C TYR A 148 -9.29 -43.03 -26.79
N THR A 149 -9.36 -42.17 -25.76
CA THR A 149 -8.45 -42.20 -24.61
C THR A 149 -9.22 -42.50 -23.34
N LEU A 150 -8.70 -43.40 -22.48
CA LEU A 150 -9.31 -43.65 -21.18
C LEU A 150 -8.95 -42.55 -20.19
N GLN A 151 -9.97 -41.98 -19.55
CA GLN A 151 -9.83 -41.01 -18.47
C GLN A 151 -10.58 -41.52 -17.24
N PRO A 152 -10.06 -41.30 -16.02
CA PRO A 152 -10.84 -41.48 -14.81
C PRO A 152 -12.14 -40.69 -14.89
N THR A 153 -13.27 -41.37 -14.68
CA THR A 153 -14.55 -40.72 -14.48
C THR A 153 -14.50 -40.08 -13.11
N ALA A 154 -14.46 -38.75 -13.06
CA ALA A 154 -14.83 -38.03 -11.85
C ALA A 154 -16.30 -38.40 -11.57
N GLY A 155 -16.52 -39.33 -10.64
CA GLY A 155 -17.86 -39.79 -10.29
C GLY A 155 -18.69 -38.64 -9.72
N PRO A 156 -20.04 -38.73 -9.78
CA PRO A 156 -20.87 -37.93 -8.90
C PRO A 156 -20.43 -38.22 -7.47
N ALA A 157 -20.14 -37.16 -6.71
CA ALA A 157 -19.65 -37.21 -5.33
C ALA A 157 -20.55 -38.12 -4.48
N THR A 158 -20.16 -39.37 -4.38
CA THR A 158 -20.69 -40.33 -3.42
C THR A 158 -19.64 -40.43 -2.33
N THR A 159 -20.11 -40.09 -1.14
CA THR A 159 -19.40 -39.89 0.11
C THR A 159 -18.42 -41.05 0.37
N SER A 160 -17.15 -40.83 0.05
CA SER A 160 -16.05 -41.65 0.55
C SER A 160 -14.95 -40.68 1.00
N ALA A 161 -14.73 -40.65 2.31
CA ALA A 161 -13.74 -39.83 2.96
C ALA A 161 -12.32 -40.31 2.59
N ALA A 162 -11.80 -39.82 1.47
CA ALA A 162 -10.38 -39.92 1.11
C ALA A 162 -10.02 -38.75 0.19
N GLY A 163 -9.36 -37.73 0.77
CA GLY A 163 -8.64 -36.70 0.05
C GLY A 163 -9.46 -35.52 -0.46
N ALA A 164 -10.10 -34.77 0.44
CA ALA A 164 -10.60 -33.42 0.11
C ALA A 164 -9.42 -32.56 -0.38
N GLN A 165 -9.38 -32.24 -1.67
CA GLN A 165 -8.45 -31.25 -2.18
C GLN A 165 -8.93 -29.87 -1.73
N SER A 166 -8.33 -29.38 -0.64
CA SER A 166 -8.51 -28.02 -0.16
C SER A 166 -7.90 -27.06 -1.16
N LEU A 167 -8.70 -26.10 -1.65
CA LEU A 167 -8.16 -24.94 -2.35
C LEU A 167 -7.29 -24.13 -1.38
N GLN A 168 -6.31 -23.42 -1.92
CA GLN A 168 -5.56 -22.47 -1.10
C GLN A 168 -6.49 -21.37 -0.60
N GLU A 169 -6.33 -21.01 0.67
CA GLU A 169 -7.04 -19.90 1.28
C GLU A 169 -6.70 -18.60 0.53
N VAL A 170 -7.72 -17.91 0.03
CA VAL A 170 -7.58 -16.59 -0.58
C VAL A 170 -8.01 -15.55 0.45
N THR A 171 -7.04 -14.89 1.07
CA THR A 171 -7.31 -13.76 1.95
C THR A 171 -7.51 -12.51 1.12
N VAL A 172 -8.74 -11.98 1.09
CA VAL A 172 -9.04 -10.69 0.48
C VAL A 172 -8.93 -9.62 1.55
N THR A 173 -7.89 -8.79 1.47
CA THR A 173 -7.76 -7.59 2.30
C THR A 173 -8.30 -6.39 1.54
N ALA A 174 -9.23 -5.66 2.16
CA ALA A 174 -9.65 -4.35 1.67
C ALA A 174 -8.90 -3.26 2.45
N ASP A 175 -8.43 -2.22 1.75
CA ASP A 175 -7.95 -1.00 2.40
C ASP A 175 -9.17 -0.26 2.96
N ALA A 176 -9.31 -0.27 4.30
CA ALA A 176 -10.27 0.59 4.96
C ALA A 176 -9.85 2.06 4.75
N PRO A 177 -10.82 2.99 4.55
CA PRO A 177 -10.51 4.41 4.55
C PRO A 177 -9.80 4.79 5.85
N LEU A 178 -8.71 5.55 5.75
CA LEU A 178 -7.99 6.03 6.92
C LEU A 178 -8.90 6.87 7.80
N GLN A 179 -9.01 6.51 9.07
CA GLN A 179 -9.64 7.34 10.08
C GLN A 179 -8.74 8.54 10.39
N PRO A 180 -9.26 9.63 10.99
CA PRO A 180 -8.46 10.82 11.32
C PRO A 180 -7.21 10.50 12.15
N ASP A 181 -7.33 9.54 13.06
CA ASP A 181 -6.28 9.13 13.99
C ASP A 181 -5.33 8.05 13.44
N ASP A 182 -5.66 7.47 12.29
CA ASP A 182 -4.79 6.50 11.62
C ASP A 182 -3.57 7.20 11.04
N VAL A 183 -2.49 6.46 10.83
CA VAL A 183 -1.29 6.98 10.19
C VAL A 183 -1.22 6.52 8.74
N SER A 184 -0.97 7.47 7.84
CA SER A 184 -0.82 7.17 6.41
C SER A 184 0.29 6.13 6.16
N PRO A 185 0.09 5.19 5.22
CA PRO A 185 1.08 4.14 4.94
C PRO A 185 2.41 4.73 4.46
N ALA A 186 3.51 4.03 4.74
CA ALA A 186 4.84 4.47 4.32
C ALA A 186 5.15 4.11 2.85
N TYR A 187 6.01 4.89 2.20
CA TYR A 187 6.65 4.48 0.95
C TYR A 187 7.55 3.25 1.17
N ALA A 188 7.95 2.60 0.07
CA ALA A 188 8.96 1.55 0.11
C ALA A 188 10.23 2.08 0.81
N GLY A 189 10.81 1.27 1.70
CA GLY A 189 11.92 1.68 2.57
C GLY A 189 11.49 2.32 3.89
N GLY A 190 10.20 2.66 4.05
CA GLY A 190 9.62 3.01 5.34
C GLY A 190 10.05 4.36 5.92
N GLN A 191 10.77 5.20 5.16
CA GLN A 191 11.34 6.46 5.65
C GLN A 191 10.34 7.63 5.61
N LEU A 192 9.52 7.68 4.57
CA LEU A 192 8.51 8.73 4.37
C LEU A 192 7.11 8.13 4.29
N ALA A 193 6.11 8.87 4.75
CA ALA A 193 4.70 8.55 4.57
C ALA A 193 4.22 8.95 3.17
N ARG A 194 3.25 8.20 2.63
CA ARG A 194 2.53 8.55 1.39
C ARG A 194 1.46 9.63 1.59
N GLY A 195 1.09 9.91 2.83
CA GLY A 195 0.08 10.91 3.18
C GLY A 195 0.41 11.62 4.48
N ALA A 196 -0.36 12.66 4.77
CA ALA A 196 -0.20 13.48 5.97
C ALA A 196 -1.53 14.12 6.37
N ARG A 197 -1.59 14.65 7.61
CA ARG A 197 -2.80 15.27 8.15
C ARG A 197 -2.92 16.74 7.79
N LEU A 198 -3.64 17.10 6.72
CA LEU A 198 -3.83 18.49 6.30
C LEU A 198 -5.05 19.17 6.95
N GLY A 199 -5.19 19.04 8.27
CA GLY A 199 -6.26 19.65 9.05
C GLY A 199 -7.66 19.47 8.44
N MET A 200 -8.26 20.52 7.87
CA MET A 200 -9.60 20.43 7.25
C MET A 200 -9.72 19.43 6.08
N LEU A 201 -8.60 19.08 5.45
CA LEU A 201 -8.54 18.10 4.35
C LEU A 201 -8.36 16.65 4.87
N GLY A 202 -8.24 16.47 6.19
CA GLY A 202 -8.05 15.16 6.81
C GLY A 202 -6.72 14.50 6.43
N GLN A 203 -6.72 13.18 6.35
CA GLN A 203 -5.60 12.39 5.83
C GLN A 203 -5.60 12.51 4.31
N THR A 204 -4.58 13.15 3.75
CA THR A 204 -4.45 13.37 2.31
C THR A 204 -3.17 12.73 1.80
N ASP A 205 -3.24 12.03 0.66
CA ASP A 205 -2.05 11.54 -0.03
C ASP A 205 -1.21 12.73 -0.53
N VAL A 206 0.12 12.61 -0.44
CA VAL A 206 1.06 13.65 -0.84
C VAL A 206 0.93 14.00 -2.34
N MET A 207 0.51 13.05 -3.17
CA MET A 207 0.28 13.25 -4.61
C MET A 207 -1.03 13.98 -4.92
N GLU A 208 -1.99 13.97 -3.98
CA GLU A 208 -3.29 14.64 -4.11
C GLU A 208 -3.31 15.97 -3.35
N ALA A 209 -2.41 16.16 -2.39
CA ALA A 209 -2.32 17.34 -1.57
C ALA A 209 -2.06 18.60 -2.44
N PRO A 210 -2.86 19.67 -2.27
CA PRO A 210 -2.63 20.94 -2.98
C PRO A 210 -1.45 21.75 -2.42
N PHE A 211 -0.71 21.20 -1.47
CA PHE A 211 0.44 21.81 -0.81
C PHE A 211 1.63 20.84 -0.83
N HIS A 212 2.84 21.40 -0.80
CA HIS A 212 4.03 20.57 -0.70
C HIS A 212 4.23 20.12 0.75
N ILE A 213 3.99 18.84 1.02
CA ILE A 213 4.15 18.24 2.35
C ILE A 213 5.14 17.08 2.32
N THR A 214 5.83 16.88 3.43
CA THR A 214 6.74 15.75 3.64
C THR A 214 6.48 15.20 5.04
N SER A 215 6.29 13.88 5.17
CA SER A 215 5.98 13.23 6.44
C SER A 215 7.04 12.16 6.75
N TYR A 216 7.87 12.40 7.76
CA TYR A 216 8.91 11.49 8.21
C TYR A 216 8.33 10.49 9.20
N THR A 217 8.63 9.20 9.01
CA THR A 217 8.08 8.12 9.85
C THR A 217 8.87 7.97 11.15
N SER A 218 8.23 7.43 12.19
CA SER A 218 8.88 6.96 13.42
C SER A 218 10.10 6.06 13.12
N ARG A 219 9.97 5.14 12.16
CA ARG A 219 11.09 4.31 11.68
C ARG A 219 12.25 5.13 11.13
N SER A 220 11.99 6.19 10.36
CA SER A 220 13.05 7.08 9.88
C SER A 220 13.77 7.81 11.01
N LEU A 221 13.05 8.16 12.06
CA LEU A 221 13.63 8.78 13.24
C LEU A 221 14.51 7.77 13.99
N GLU A 222 14.01 6.55 14.17
CA GLU A 222 14.72 5.46 14.86
C GLU A 222 15.97 5.00 14.10
N ASP A 223 15.89 4.80 12.78
CA ASP A 223 16.99 4.35 11.92
C ASP A 223 18.15 5.35 11.90
N ARG A 224 17.83 6.65 11.99
CA ARG A 224 18.82 7.73 12.06
C ARG A 224 19.24 8.08 13.48
N GLN A 225 18.67 7.41 14.49
CA GLN A 225 18.90 7.68 15.92
C GLN A 225 18.67 9.16 16.31
N VAL A 226 17.75 9.85 15.64
CA VAL A 226 17.49 11.26 15.94
C VAL A 226 16.68 11.39 17.21
N THR A 227 17.12 12.27 18.10
CA THR A 227 16.51 12.45 19.44
C THR A 227 15.72 13.76 19.57
N THR A 228 15.93 14.68 18.64
CA THR A 228 15.30 16.01 18.63
C THR A 228 14.62 16.29 17.31
N LEU A 229 13.60 17.14 17.33
CA LEU A 229 12.93 17.58 16.11
C LEU A 229 13.90 18.30 15.16
N GLY A 230 14.82 19.10 15.68
CA GLY A 230 15.80 19.79 14.83
C GLY A 230 16.72 18.83 14.07
N GLU A 231 17.15 17.75 14.72
CA GLU A 231 17.91 16.69 14.06
C GLU A 231 17.06 15.90 13.06
N ALA A 232 15.80 15.60 13.42
CA ALA A 232 14.85 14.94 12.54
C ALA A 232 14.68 15.69 11.21
N LEU A 233 14.60 17.02 11.27
CA LEU A 233 14.39 17.92 10.14
C LEU A 233 15.67 18.36 9.42
N SER A 234 16.86 17.99 9.91
CA SER A 234 18.14 18.35 9.29
C SER A 234 18.31 17.87 7.84
N VAL A 235 17.55 16.84 7.46
CA VAL A 235 17.54 16.26 6.10
C VAL A 235 16.54 16.95 5.16
N ASP A 236 15.65 17.80 5.67
CA ASP A 236 14.65 18.47 4.84
C ASP A 236 15.28 19.68 4.13
N PRO A 237 15.29 19.72 2.78
CA PRO A 237 15.99 20.78 2.05
C PRO A 237 15.37 22.17 2.22
N SER A 238 14.12 22.25 2.69
CA SER A 238 13.44 23.52 2.92
C SER A 238 13.46 23.98 4.37
N VAL A 239 13.95 23.15 5.29
CA VAL A 239 14.03 23.47 6.71
C VAL A 239 15.50 23.69 7.07
N ARG A 240 15.78 24.76 7.80
CA ARG A 240 17.07 24.98 8.45
C ARG A 240 16.85 25.27 9.91
N SER A 241 17.75 24.82 10.78
CA SER A 241 17.73 25.27 12.17
C SER A 241 18.11 26.75 12.22
N ALA A 242 17.31 27.53 12.94
CA ALA A 242 17.59 28.93 13.28
C ALA A 242 18.23 29.05 14.67
N ALA A 243 18.08 28.03 15.51
CA ALA A 243 18.61 27.98 16.86
C ALA A 243 20.14 27.83 16.85
N PRO A 244 20.90 28.66 17.59
CA PRO A 244 22.32 28.47 17.81
C PRO A 244 22.63 27.11 18.45
N SER A 245 23.85 26.59 18.20
CA SER A 245 24.31 25.36 18.83
C SER A 245 24.24 25.46 20.36
N GLY A 246 23.44 24.60 21.00
CA GLY A 246 23.28 24.58 22.47
C GLY A 246 22.06 25.33 23.00
N ASP A 247 21.21 25.89 22.12
CA ASP A 247 19.93 26.47 22.52
C ASP A 247 18.97 25.40 23.10
N VAL A 248 18.08 25.86 23.97
CA VAL A 248 17.06 25.03 24.63
C VAL A 248 15.77 24.97 23.83
N ALA A 249 15.52 25.95 22.95
CA ALA A 249 14.33 26.00 22.10
C ALA A 249 14.60 25.51 20.67
N ASP A 250 13.59 24.88 20.07
CA ASP A 250 13.59 24.55 18.65
C ASP A 250 13.11 25.74 17.82
N ALA A 251 14.00 26.30 17.01
CA ALA A 251 13.69 27.35 16.04
C ALA A 251 14.16 26.95 14.63
N PHE A 252 13.37 27.30 13.63
CA PHE A 252 13.56 26.88 12.25
C PHE A 252 13.34 28.02 11.25
N PHE A 253 13.99 27.93 10.09
CA PHE A 253 13.57 28.61 8.88
C PHE A 253 12.92 27.61 7.94
N VAL A 254 11.70 27.89 7.47
CA VAL A 254 11.06 27.13 6.39
C VAL A 254 10.97 28.01 5.15
N ARG A 255 11.66 27.61 4.08
CA ARG A 255 11.82 28.42 2.85
C ARG A 255 12.27 29.86 3.11
N GLY A 256 13.08 30.07 4.17
CA GLY A 256 13.64 31.37 4.54
C GLY A 256 12.81 32.20 5.52
N PHE A 257 11.63 31.74 5.95
CA PHE A 257 10.82 32.41 6.97
C PHE A 257 11.04 31.76 8.33
N ALA A 258 11.28 32.58 9.36
CA ALA A 258 11.50 32.11 10.72
C ALA A 258 10.21 31.52 11.31
N MET A 259 10.37 30.47 12.10
CA MET A 259 9.35 29.78 12.89
C MET A 259 9.97 29.36 14.22
N GLY A 260 9.29 29.61 15.34
CA GLY A 260 9.76 29.22 16.68
C GLY A 260 10.91 30.07 17.25
N ASP A 261 11.39 31.10 16.54
CA ASP A 261 12.41 32.02 17.06
C ASP A 261 11.82 32.87 18.21
N ASN A 262 12.23 32.57 19.45
CA ASN A 262 11.75 33.18 20.69
C ASN A 262 10.23 33.14 20.90
N ASN A 263 9.56 32.24 20.19
CA ASN A 263 8.10 32.19 20.12
C ASN A 263 7.60 30.78 20.45
N ILE A 264 6.65 30.71 21.37
CA ILE A 264 6.10 29.48 21.89
C ILE A 264 4.84 29.06 21.12
N GLY A 265 4.65 27.75 20.95
CA GLY A 265 3.44 27.19 20.32
C GLY A 265 3.40 27.20 18.79
N GLU A 266 4.50 27.49 18.09
CA GLU A 266 4.56 27.51 16.61
C GLU A 266 4.52 26.12 15.96
N ILE A 267 4.78 25.07 16.73
CA ILE A 267 4.80 23.69 16.25
C ILE A 267 3.49 23.05 16.66
N ALA A 268 2.76 22.51 15.68
CA ALA A 268 1.53 21.79 15.94
C ALA A 268 1.84 20.42 16.54
N PHE A 269 1.01 20.01 17.49
CA PHE A 269 1.01 18.66 18.03
C PHE A 269 -0.35 18.04 17.75
N ASP A 270 -0.36 16.96 16.98
CA ASP A 270 -1.57 16.32 16.47
C ASP A 270 -2.52 17.28 15.73
N GLY A 271 -1.95 18.28 15.05
CA GLY A 271 -2.68 19.33 14.31
C GLY A 271 -3.09 20.56 15.14
N LEU A 272 -2.76 20.60 16.44
CA LEU A 272 -3.11 21.71 17.33
C LEU A 272 -1.86 22.50 17.78
N TYR A 273 -1.88 23.82 17.56
CA TYR A 273 -0.85 24.72 18.06
C TYR A 273 -0.94 24.94 19.58
N GLY A 274 0.21 25.22 20.21
CA GLY A 274 0.30 25.50 21.65
C GLY A 274 0.25 24.28 22.58
N VAL A 275 0.08 23.07 22.05
CA VAL A 275 0.14 21.80 22.83
C VAL A 275 1.55 21.20 22.84
N ALA A 276 2.30 21.39 21.76
CA ALA A 276 3.69 20.97 21.66
C ALA A 276 4.55 21.59 22.79
N PRO A 277 5.52 20.85 23.38
CA PRO A 277 6.55 21.43 24.23
C PRO A 277 7.19 22.69 23.62
N ASN A 278 7.28 23.75 24.43
CA ASN A 278 7.71 25.08 23.98
C ASN A 278 9.22 25.25 23.77
N TYR A 279 10.01 24.32 24.29
CA TYR A 279 11.48 24.38 24.23
C TYR A 279 11.97 23.35 23.21
N ARG A 280 12.53 22.24 23.69
CA ARG A 280 13.00 21.14 22.87
C ARG A 280 11.90 20.11 22.68
N LEU A 281 11.63 19.76 21.44
CA LEU A 281 10.76 18.66 21.06
C LEU A 281 11.60 17.40 20.87
N LEU A 282 11.24 16.37 21.61
CA LEU A 282 11.85 15.05 21.51
C LEU A 282 11.06 14.20 20.50
N THR A 283 11.75 13.29 19.84
CA THR A 283 11.16 12.42 18.80
C THR A 283 10.57 11.14 19.36
N ASP A 284 10.82 10.81 20.63
CA ASP A 284 10.44 9.54 21.25
C ASP A 284 8.93 9.28 21.22
N TYR A 285 8.13 10.34 21.41
CA TYR A 285 6.67 10.28 21.35
C TYR A 285 6.10 10.54 19.95
N ALA A 286 6.94 10.86 18.95
CA ALA A 286 6.48 11.16 17.60
C ALA A 286 6.31 9.87 16.78
N GLU A 287 5.11 9.67 16.24
CA GLU A 287 4.84 8.69 15.20
C GLU A 287 5.13 9.24 13.81
N ARG A 288 4.84 10.53 13.59
CA ARG A 288 5.20 11.27 12.37
C ARG A 288 5.70 12.66 12.70
N VAL A 289 6.64 13.14 11.89
CA VAL A 289 6.99 14.55 11.79
C VAL A 289 6.60 15.03 10.40
N GLU A 290 5.61 15.89 10.33
CA GLU A 290 5.04 16.40 9.09
C GLU A 290 5.47 17.84 8.87
N VAL A 291 5.94 18.15 7.66
CA VAL A 291 6.40 19.48 7.26
C VAL A 291 5.61 19.94 6.06
N LEU A 292 4.65 20.84 6.28
CA LEU A 292 3.97 21.57 5.23
C LEU A 292 4.79 22.80 4.86
N LYS A 293 5.06 22.98 3.57
CA LYS A 293 5.90 24.07 3.06
C LYS A 293 5.04 25.07 2.30
N GLY A 294 4.99 26.30 2.81
CA GLY A 294 4.12 27.38 2.33
C GLY A 294 3.00 27.73 3.32
N PRO A 295 2.08 28.64 2.95
CA PRO A 295 1.07 29.14 3.86
C PRO A 295 0.16 28.04 4.41
N ALA A 296 0.31 27.75 5.71
CA ALA A 296 -0.39 26.69 6.43
C ALA A 296 -1.75 27.12 7.01
N ALA A 297 -2.02 28.44 7.04
CA ALA A 297 -3.09 29.02 7.85
C ALA A 297 -4.50 28.50 7.52
N LEU A 298 -4.76 28.14 6.25
CA LEU A 298 -6.05 27.60 5.84
C LEU A 298 -6.29 26.19 6.38
N VAL A 299 -5.26 25.33 6.35
CA VAL A 299 -5.39 23.91 6.70
C VAL A 299 -5.20 23.66 8.18
N TYR A 300 -4.21 24.31 8.82
CA TYR A 300 -3.90 24.11 10.24
C TYR A 300 -4.41 25.23 11.15
N GLY A 301 -5.06 26.25 10.60
CA GLY A 301 -5.34 27.48 11.33
C GLY A 301 -4.10 28.38 11.46
N MET A 302 -4.30 29.56 12.02
CA MET A 302 -3.21 30.52 12.21
C MET A 302 -2.28 30.05 13.33
N SER A 303 -1.01 29.85 13.01
CA SER A 303 0.04 29.70 14.03
C SER A 303 0.08 30.96 14.92
N PRO A 304 0.33 30.85 16.24
CA PRO A 304 0.27 31.96 17.18
C PRO A 304 1.02 33.23 16.76
N ASN A 305 2.18 33.09 16.10
CA ASN A 305 3.01 34.21 15.62
C ASN A 305 3.14 34.23 14.09
N SER A 306 2.16 33.63 13.38
CA SER A 306 2.04 33.67 11.91
C SER A 306 3.28 33.16 11.15
N GLY A 307 3.68 31.91 11.39
CA GLY A 307 4.59 31.17 10.52
C GLY A 307 4.06 31.07 9.08
N ILE A 308 4.49 31.98 8.19
CA ILE A 308 4.07 32.01 6.78
C ILE A 308 4.89 31.08 5.87
N GLY A 309 6.04 30.60 6.35
CA GLY A 309 6.92 29.70 5.60
C GLY A 309 6.41 28.27 5.49
N GLY A 310 5.53 27.85 6.39
CA GLY A 310 5.15 26.47 6.56
C GLY A 310 4.44 26.21 7.88
N GLY A 311 4.12 24.94 8.10
CA GLY A 311 3.73 24.41 9.40
C GLY A 311 4.48 23.11 9.65
N ILE A 312 4.96 22.92 10.88
CA ILE A 312 5.49 21.63 11.34
C ILE A 312 4.46 21.04 12.29
N ASN A 313 4.08 19.79 12.03
CA ASN A 313 3.15 19.04 12.87
C ASN A 313 3.82 17.76 13.37
N VAL A 314 3.75 17.52 14.68
CA VAL A 314 4.21 16.28 15.30
C VAL A 314 2.99 15.43 15.63
N VAL A 315 2.86 14.29 14.95
CA VAL A 315 1.79 13.33 15.23
C VAL A 315 2.28 12.38 16.31
N PRO A 316 1.59 12.27 17.46
CA PRO A 316 2.03 11.40 18.54
C PRO A 316 1.79 9.92 18.26
N LYS A 317 2.56 9.07 18.93
CA LYS A 317 2.29 7.63 19.04
C LYS A 317 0.97 7.42 19.77
N ARG A 318 0.13 6.52 19.25
CA ARG A 318 -1.14 6.10 19.86
C ARG A 318 -1.07 4.65 20.32
N ALA A 319 -1.81 4.32 21.37
CA ALA A 319 -1.91 2.95 21.89
C ALA A 319 -2.86 2.12 21.01
N THR A 320 -2.38 1.66 19.86
CA THR A 320 -3.16 0.84 18.91
C THR A 320 -2.86 -0.65 19.01
N GLN A 321 -1.75 -1.02 19.65
CA GLN A 321 -1.28 -2.39 19.79
C GLN A 321 -0.71 -2.61 21.19
N ASP A 322 -0.80 -3.85 21.68
CA ASP A 322 -0.11 -4.26 22.89
C ASP A 322 1.39 -4.42 22.58
N LEU A 323 2.18 -3.38 22.90
CA LEU A 323 3.60 -3.31 22.61
C LEU A 323 4.36 -2.96 23.88
N THR A 324 5.26 -3.85 24.30
CA THR A 324 6.28 -3.54 25.30
C THR A 324 7.62 -3.35 24.60
N ARG A 325 8.16 -2.13 24.63
CA ARG A 325 9.48 -1.80 24.07
C ARG A 325 10.32 -1.07 25.11
N VAL A 326 11.54 -1.55 25.31
CA VAL A 326 12.55 -0.91 26.17
C VAL A 326 13.74 -0.54 25.31
N ARG A 327 14.21 0.70 25.43
CA ARG A 327 15.41 1.21 24.76
C ARG A 327 16.43 1.63 25.81
N ALA A 328 17.69 1.30 25.57
CA ALA A 328 18.81 1.77 26.36
C ALA A 328 19.85 2.37 25.41
N ASP A 329 20.21 3.63 25.66
CA ASP A 329 21.14 4.37 24.81
C ASP A 329 22.38 4.75 25.63
N TYR A 330 23.55 4.67 25.00
CA TYR A 330 24.81 5.16 25.56
C TYR A 330 25.55 5.95 24.47
N GLY A 331 26.26 7.01 24.85
CA GLY A 331 26.98 7.85 23.91
C GLY A 331 28.11 8.62 24.57
N THR A 332 29.07 9.08 23.76
CA THR A 332 30.17 9.95 24.20
C THR A 332 29.93 11.40 23.78
N ARG A 333 30.34 12.36 24.60
CA ARG A 333 30.28 13.81 24.29
C ARG A 333 31.56 14.34 23.65
N THR A 334 32.53 13.49 23.36
CA THR A 334 33.83 13.90 22.82
C THR A 334 33.73 14.15 21.32
N GLN A 335 33.78 15.41 20.91
CA GLN A 335 34.15 15.79 19.55
C GLN A 335 35.68 15.94 19.51
N ALA A 336 36.38 14.97 18.95
CA ALA A 336 37.78 15.14 18.58
C ALA A 336 37.79 15.79 17.19
N GLY A 337 38.04 17.10 17.16
CA GLY A 337 38.21 17.92 15.96
C GLY A 337 39.40 18.83 16.12
#